data_AF-A0AAW7RSQ3-F1
#
_entry.id   AF-A0AAW7RSQ3-F1
#
_cell.length_a   1.000
_cell.length_b   1.000
_cell.length_c   1.000
_cell.angle_alpha   90.00
_cell.angle_beta   90.00
_cell.angle_gamma   90.00
#
_symmetry.space_group_name_H-M   'P 1'
#
loop_
_entity.id
_entity.type
_entity.pdbx_description
1 polymer ?
#
loop_
_entity_poly.entity_id
_entity_poly.type
_entity_poly.pdbx_seq_one_letter_code
_entity_poly.pdbx_strand_id
1 'polypeptide(L)'
;MRGIVRVDDVHTHGGRVETGAGTSKVMGRAVARIGDTCSCPIHGACVIVEGDVEFKVEGQAAAFDGHKTSCGAELISSLPTSGRV
;
A
#
# COMPACT_ATOMS: atom_id res chain seq x y z
N MET A 1 6.97 10.92 9.69
CA MET A 1 7.49 9.87 8.78
C MET A 1 6.48 8.76 8.67
N ARG A 2 5.82 8.65 7.52
CA ARG A 2 4.90 7.55 7.21
C ARG A 2 5.67 6.48 6.46
N GLY A 3 5.48 5.22 6.82
CA GLY A 3 6.13 4.09 6.15
C GLY A 3 5.53 3.84 4.78
N ILE A 4 6.36 3.46 3.79
CA ILE A 4 5.85 3.09 2.47
C ILE A 4 5.24 1.68 2.54
N VAL A 5 4.04 1.52 2.00
CA VAL A 5 3.33 0.25 1.98
C VAL A 5 3.83 -0.58 0.81
N ARG A 6 3.95 -1.89 1.02
CA ARG A 6 4.50 -2.85 0.05
C ARG A 6 3.59 -4.07 -0.06
N VAL A 7 3.78 -4.86 -1.11
CA VAL A 7 3.14 -6.18 -1.26
C VAL A 7 3.41 -7.02 -0.03
N ASP A 8 2.39 -7.72 0.48
CA ASP A 8 2.30 -8.46 1.74
C ASP A 8 2.12 -7.62 3.02
N ASP A 9 2.07 -6.29 2.93
CA ASP A 9 1.74 -5.46 4.10
C ASP A 9 0.26 -5.60 4.43
N VAL A 10 -0.05 -5.49 5.71
CA VAL A 10 -1.40 -5.72 6.23
C VAL A 10 -2.20 -4.43 6.29
N HIS A 11 -3.51 -4.55 6.49
CA HIS A 11 -4.39 -3.42 6.77
C HIS A 11 -5.26 -3.68 7.99
N THR A 12 -5.91 -2.66 8.54
CA THR A 12 -6.67 -2.73 9.81
C THR A 12 -7.76 -3.81 9.86
N HIS A 13 -8.36 -4.17 8.72
CA HIS A 13 -9.30 -5.30 8.65
C HIS A 13 -8.64 -6.70 8.67
N GLY A 14 -7.32 -6.83 8.86
CA GLY A 14 -6.59 -8.10 8.94
C GLY A 14 -6.27 -8.76 7.59
N GLY A 15 -6.43 -8.04 6.49
CA GLY A 15 -6.05 -8.47 5.16
C GLY A 15 -4.69 -7.94 4.73
N ARG A 16 -4.32 -8.12 3.46
CA ARG A 16 -2.98 -7.78 2.95
C ARG A 16 -3.00 -7.26 1.52
N VAL A 17 -1.95 -6.54 1.14
CA VAL A 17 -1.71 -6.07 -0.23
C VAL A 17 -1.18 -7.23 -1.08
N GLU A 18 -1.78 -7.46 -2.24
CA GLU A 18 -1.45 -8.59 -3.14
C GLU A 18 -0.57 -8.16 -4.32
N THR A 19 -0.78 -6.95 -4.85
CA THR A 19 -0.03 -6.44 -6.01
C THR A 19 0.70 -5.14 -5.70
N GLY A 20 1.70 -4.83 -6.51
CA GLY A 20 2.53 -3.64 -6.37
C GLY A 20 3.22 -3.27 -7.68
N ALA A 21 4.20 -2.38 -7.59
CA ALA A 21 5.07 -1.98 -8.68
C ALA A 21 5.81 -3.15 -9.31
N GLY A 22 5.95 -3.12 -10.64
CA GLY A 22 6.55 -4.22 -11.39
C GLY A 22 8.06 -4.31 -11.17
N THR A 23 8.73 -3.17 -11.20
CA THR A 23 10.20 -3.08 -11.08
C THR A 23 10.65 -2.42 -9.78
N SER A 24 9.85 -1.49 -9.24
CA SER A 24 10.23 -0.70 -8.08
C SER A 24 9.97 -1.46 -6.77
N LYS A 25 11.06 -1.90 -6.14
CA LYS A 25 11.03 -2.66 -4.89
C LYS A 25 11.75 -1.91 -3.78
N VAL A 26 11.17 -1.90 -2.58
CA VAL A 26 11.77 -1.36 -1.36
C VAL A 26 12.04 -2.51 -0.41
N MET A 27 13.32 -2.70 -0.06
CA MET A 27 13.78 -3.82 0.77
C MET A 27 13.29 -5.18 0.22
N GLY A 28 13.40 -5.36 -1.10
CA GLY A 28 13.05 -6.61 -1.79
C GLY A 28 11.56 -6.83 -2.11
N ARG A 29 10.65 -6.01 -1.56
CA ARG A 29 9.19 -6.11 -1.78
C ARG A 29 8.69 -5.00 -2.68
N ALA A 30 7.76 -5.31 -3.59
CA ALA A 30 7.20 -4.33 -4.51
C ALA A 30 6.43 -3.24 -3.76
N VAL A 31 6.58 -1.99 -4.18
CA VAL A 31 5.88 -0.85 -3.58
C VAL A 31 4.41 -0.87 -3.98
N ALA A 32 3.52 -0.72 -3.01
CA ALA A 32 2.08 -0.64 -3.26
C ALA A 32 1.69 0.77 -3.73
N ARG A 33 0.76 0.86 -4.67
CA ARG A 33 0.34 2.12 -5.31
C ARG A 33 -1.17 2.19 -5.41
N ILE A 34 -1.70 3.37 -5.73
CA ILE A 34 -3.13 3.52 -6.06
C ILE A 34 -3.49 2.58 -7.21
N GLY A 35 -4.56 1.80 -7.01
CA GLY A 35 -5.05 0.82 -7.96
C GLY A 35 -4.51 -0.60 -7.74
N ASP A 36 -3.50 -0.77 -6.88
CA ASP A 36 -3.05 -2.11 -6.52
C ASP A 36 -4.10 -2.86 -5.70
N THR A 37 -4.19 -4.16 -5.93
CA THR A 37 -5.17 -5.04 -5.29
C THR A 37 -4.73 -5.47 -3.90
N CYS A 38 -5.72 -5.62 -3.01
CA CYS A 38 -5.55 -6.13 -1.66
C CYS A 38 -6.65 -7.16 -1.39
N SER A 39 -6.38 -8.11 -0.50
CA SER A 39 -7.36 -9.06 -0.01
C SER A 39 -7.87 -8.61 1.34
N CYS A 40 -9.18 -8.40 1.51
CA CYS A 40 -9.83 -8.12 2.78
C CYS A 40 -10.63 -9.35 3.24
N PRO A 41 -10.40 -9.90 4.46
CA PRO A 41 -11.14 -11.06 4.94
C PRO A 41 -12.62 -10.76 5.25
N ILE A 42 -12.99 -9.48 5.36
CA ILE A 42 -14.36 -9.04 5.67
C ILE A 42 -15.18 -8.79 4.39
N HIS A 43 -14.57 -8.17 3.37
CA HIS A 43 -15.27 -7.70 2.16
C HIS A 43 -14.81 -8.38 0.86
N GLY A 44 -13.77 -9.22 0.90
CA GLY A 44 -13.18 -9.85 -0.27
C GLY A 44 -12.12 -8.97 -0.94
N ALA A 45 -12.03 -9.02 -2.26
CA ALA A 45 -11.05 -8.25 -3.02
C ALA A 45 -11.31 -6.72 -2.88
N CYS A 46 -10.27 -5.97 -2.58
CA CYS A 46 -10.29 -4.52 -2.54
C CYS A 46 -9.08 -3.94 -3.29
N VAL A 47 -9.05 -2.62 -3.43
CA VAL A 47 -7.96 -1.90 -4.10
C VAL A 47 -7.51 -0.72 -3.25
N ILE A 48 -6.26 -0.30 -3.41
CA ILE A 48 -5.77 0.92 -2.77
C ILE A 48 -6.36 2.12 -3.50
N VAL A 49 -7.03 3.00 -2.76
CA VAL A 49 -7.67 4.20 -3.33
C VAL A 49 -6.96 5.49 -2.94
N GLU A 50 -6.06 5.45 -1.96
CA GLU A 50 -5.29 6.59 -1.49
C GLU A 50 -3.78 6.40 -1.68
N GLY A 51 -3.11 7.49 -2.06
CA GLY A 51 -1.69 7.52 -2.36
C GLY A 51 -1.16 8.94 -2.35
N ASP A 52 0.15 9.09 -2.25
CA ASP A 52 0.81 10.39 -2.30
C ASP A 52 1.12 10.77 -3.76
N VAL A 53 0.50 11.86 -4.23
CA VAL A 53 0.67 12.34 -5.61
C VAL A 53 2.03 12.96 -5.89
N GLU A 54 2.75 13.41 -4.85
CA GLU A 54 4.12 13.90 -4.98
C GLU A 54 5.10 12.73 -5.10
N PHE A 55 4.78 11.57 -4.51
CA PHE A 55 5.60 10.36 -4.58
C PHE A 55 5.03 9.32 -5.56
N LYS A 56 5.41 9.45 -6.84
CA LYS A 56 4.99 8.53 -7.89
C LYS A 56 6.00 7.42 -8.12
N VAL A 57 5.52 6.18 -8.13
CA VAL A 57 6.27 4.97 -8.47
C VAL A 57 5.73 4.41 -9.77
N GLU A 58 6.57 4.37 -10.80
CA GLU A 58 6.19 3.97 -12.17
C GLU A 58 4.94 4.73 -12.69
N GLY A 59 4.84 6.02 -12.34
CA GLY A 59 3.75 6.89 -12.81
C GLY A 59 2.47 6.88 -11.96
N GLN A 60 2.37 6.00 -10.96
CA GLN A 60 1.22 5.95 -10.03
C GLN A 60 1.64 6.40 -8.63
N ALA A 61 0.73 7.05 -7.90
CA ALA A 61 0.98 7.50 -6.53
C ALA A 61 1.22 6.32 -5.58
N ALA A 62 2.29 6.36 -4.80
CA ALA A 62 2.61 5.30 -3.84
C ALA A 62 1.71 5.37 -2.60
N ALA A 63 1.43 4.21 -2.03
CA ALA A 63 0.66 4.08 -0.81
C ALA A 63 1.56 4.15 0.43
N PHE A 64 1.08 4.82 1.47
CA PHE A 64 1.78 4.99 2.73
C PHE A 64 0.89 4.54 3.90
N ASP A 65 1.54 4.29 5.03
CA ASP A 65 0.90 3.94 6.29
C ASP A 65 -0.26 4.88 6.62
N GLY A 66 -1.45 4.32 6.86
CA GLY A 66 -2.70 5.04 7.10
C GLY A 66 -3.53 5.38 5.85
N HIS A 67 -3.05 5.08 4.63
CA HIS A 67 -3.88 5.22 3.43
C HIS A 67 -4.99 4.19 3.36
N LYS A 68 -6.11 4.57 2.77
CA LYS A 68 -7.30 3.76 2.67
C LYS A 68 -7.35 2.90 1.41
N THR A 69 -8.02 1.77 1.58
CA THR A 69 -8.46 0.87 0.52
C THR A 69 -9.94 1.11 0.19
N SER A 70 -10.42 0.57 -0.93
CA SER A 70 -11.80 0.72 -1.39
C SER A 70 -12.84 0.14 -0.42
N CYS A 71 -12.43 -0.78 0.47
CA CYS A 71 -13.29 -1.30 1.52
C CYS A 71 -13.22 -0.49 2.83
N GLY A 72 -12.50 0.64 2.84
CA GLY A 72 -12.34 1.52 3.99
C GLY A 72 -11.25 1.11 4.98
N ALA A 73 -10.55 -0.01 4.76
CA ALA A 73 -9.44 -0.43 5.62
C ALA A 73 -8.23 0.51 5.44
N GLU A 74 -7.48 0.74 6.53
CA GLU A 74 -6.26 1.54 6.53
C GLU A 74 -5.04 0.62 6.42
N LEU A 75 -4.14 0.94 5.50
CA LEU A 75 -2.91 0.19 5.26
C LEU A 75 -1.93 0.41 6.40
N ILE A 76 -1.25 -0.66 6.81
CA ILE A 76 -0.27 -0.67 7.88
C ILE A 76 1.07 -1.09 7.27
N SER A 77 2.01 -0.16 7.22
CA SER A 77 3.35 -0.42 6.71
C SER A 77 4.11 -1.31 7.69
N SER A 78 4.74 -2.38 7.21
CA SER A 78 5.66 -3.16 8.05
C SER A 78 7.01 -2.46 8.27
N LEU A 79 7.22 -1.29 7.65
CA LEU A 79 8.42 -0.47 7.83
C LEU A 79 8.09 0.79 8.63
N PRO A 80 8.75 1.02 9.79
CA PRO A 80 8.52 2.21 10.59
C PRO A 80 9.12 3.49 9.97
N THR A 81 10.16 3.38 9.15
CA THR A 81 10.97 4.53 8.67
C THR A 81 11.48 4.31 7.24
N SER A 82 10.61 4.49 6.25
CA SER A 82 10.99 4.32 4.83
C SER A 82 10.26 5.24 3.86
N GLY A 83 9.54 6.25 4.36
CA GLY A 83 8.78 7.18 3.54
C GLY A 83 8.98 8.65 3.94
N ARG A 84 8.07 9.51 3.48
CA ARG A 84 8.15 10.98 3.60
C ARG A 84 7.86 11.42 5.04
N VAL A 85 8.57 12.46 5.51
CA VAL A 85 8.38 13.05 6.85
C VAL A 85 7.05 13.75 6.96
#